data_AF-F9DJF6-F1
#
_entry.id   AF-F9DJF6-F1
#
_cell.length_a   1.000
_cell.length_b   1.000
_cell.length_c   1.000
_cell.angle_alpha   90.00
_cell.angle_beta   90.00
_cell.angle_gamma   90.00
#
_symmetry.space_group_name_H-M   'P 1'
#
loop_
_entity.id
_entity.type
_entity.pdbx_description
1 polymer ?
#
loop_
_entity_poly.entity_id
_entity_poly.type
_entity_poly.pdbx_seq_one_letter_code
_entity_poly.pdbx_strand_id
1 'polypeptide(L)'
;MKMDRNSKDRRLKCMICSLCVILIIFSCADKKNRYGINFNNQRSIIKLPLLDSSWKYSPSYTSEGGTWVNPQKKDGVPCYFQKRNLIKNNRLIWESDIYLGGKTYMTIDGSIRESLTVTYYFEKKKWEYVYHTAKRNYNSSNCPSQIKKIYNSIDVVISKSEADSILFSWGL
;
A
#
# COMPACT_ATOMS: atom_id res chain seq x y z
N MET A 1 15.39 -47.16 -30.82
CA MET A 1 15.00 -47.06 -29.38
C MET A 1 15.65 -45.90 -28.59
N LYS A 2 16.09 -44.81 -29.28
CA LYS A 2 16.66 -43.58 -28.66
C LYS A 2 15.72 -42.36 -28.81
N MET A 3 14.95 -42.26 -29.90
CA MET A 3 13.98 -41.19 -30.14
C MET A 3 12.80 -41.17 -29.15
N ASP A 4 12.29 -42.33 -28.75
CA ASP A 4 11.11 -42.42 -27.87
C ASP A 4 11.40 -41.98 -26.42
N ARG A 5 12.65 -42.14 -25.95
CA ARG A 5 13.10 -41.63 -24.64
C ARG A 5 13.15 -40.10 -24.59
N ASN A 6 13.57 -39.47 -25.69
CA ASN A 6 13.69 -38.01 -25.77
C ASN A 6 12.30 -37.32 -25.81
N SER A 7 11.32 -37.97 -26.45
CA SER A 7 9.91 -37.53 -26.46
C SER A 7 9.26 -37.60 -25.07
N LYS A 8 9.43 -38.72 -24.36
CA LYS A 8 8.90 -38.93 -23.00
C LYS A 8 9.50 -37.95 -21.99
N ASP A 9 10.80 -37.68 -22.08
CA ASP A 9 11.50 -36.73 -21.20
C ASP A 9 11.04 -35.28 -21.45
N ARG A 10 10.79 -34.91 -22.72
CA ARG A 10 10.21 -33.59 -23.07
C ARG A 10 8.78 -33.42 -22.56
N ARG A 11 7.95 -34.47 -22.64
CA ARG A 11 6.57 -34.48 -22.10
C ARG A 11 6.56 -34.38 -20.57
N LEU A 12 7.43 -35.11 -19.89
CA LEU A 12 7.57 -35.06 -18.43
C LEU A 12 8.01 -33.67 -17.96
N LYS A 13 9.00 -33.06 -18.62
CA LYS A 13 9.43 -31.67 -18.36
C LYS A 13 8.29 -30.67 -18.58
N CYS A 14 7.49 -30.81 -19.64
CA CYS A 14 6.33 -29.94 -19.87
C CYS A 14 5.24 -30.11 -18.80
N MET A 15 4.97 -31.34 -18.34
CA MET A 15 4.02 -31.61 -17.26
C MET A 15 4.49 -30.98 -15.93
N ILE A 16 5.77 -31.14 -15.58
CA ILE A 16 6.34 -30.53 -14.37
C ILE A 16 6.29 -29.00 -14.46
N CYS A 17 6.66 -28.41 -15.60
CA CYS A 17 6.55 -26.95 -15.80
C CYS A 17 5.10 -26.47 -15.67
N SER A 18 4.14 -27.20 -16.24
CA SER A 18 2.71 -26.86 -16.14
C SER A 18 2.22 -26.95 -14.69
N LEU A 19 2.63 -27.98 -13.96
CA LEU A 19 2.30 -28.14 -12.54
C LEU A 19 2.90 -27.01 -11.69
N CYS A 20 4.15 -26.63 -11.93
CA CYS A 20 4.80 -25.51 -11.25
C CYS A 20 4.07 -24.19 -11.52
N VAL A 21 3.66 -23.92 -12.77
CA VAL A 21 2.87 -22.73 -13.13
C VAL A 21 1.53 -22.72 -12.41
N ILE A 22 0.83 -23.86 -12.36
CA ILE A 22 -0.44 -24.01 -11.64
C ILE A 22 -0.25 -23.71 -10.14
N LEU A 23 0.78 -24.27 -9.50
CA LEU A 23 1.07 -24.04 -8.08
C LEU A 23 1.41 -22.57 -7.77
N ILE A 24 2.15 -21.89 -8.67
CA ILE A 24 2.45 -20.45 -8.54
C ILE A 24 1.17 -19.62 -8.66
N ILE A 25 0.27 -19.96 -9.59
CA ILE A 25 -1.02 -19.27 -9.77
C ILE A 25 -1.88 -19.44 -8.52
N PHE A 26 -2.00 -20.66 -7.97
CA PHE A 26 -2.77 -20.91 -6.75
C PHE A 26 -2.21 -20.16 -5.54
N SER A 27 -0.88 -20.14 -5.37
CA SER A 27 -0.22 -19.39 -4.30
C SER A 27 -0.49 -17.87 -4.39
N CYS A 28 -0.51 -17.31 -5.61
CA CYS A 28 -0.83 -15.90 -5.81
C CYS A 28 -2.33 -15.59 -5.61
N ALA A 29 -3.21 -16.48 -6.06
CA ALA A 29 -4.66 -16.35 -5.90
C ALA A 29 -5.07 -16.41 -4.41
N ASP A 30 -4.44 -17.30 -3.64
CA ASP A 30 -4.69 -17.44 -2.21
C ASP A 30 -4.36 -16.14 -1.45
N LYS A 31 -3.22 -15.50 -1.75
CA LYS A 31 -2.85 -14.23 -1.12
C LYS A 31 -3.79 -13.08 -1.47
N LYS A 32 -4.24 -13.00 -2.73
CA LYS A 32 -5.23 -11.99 -3.17
C LYS A 32 -6.56 -12.14 -2.44
N ASN A 33 -7.00 -13.38 -2.25
CA ASN A 33 -8.25 -13.69 -1.57
C ASN A 33 -8.14 -13.50 -0.05
N ARG A 34 -6.98 -13.83 0.53
CA ARG A 34 -6.72 -13.73 1.97
C ARG A 34 -6.68 -12.29 2.49
N TYR A 35 -6.27 -11.32 1.67
CA TYR A 35 -6.06 -9.93 2.11
C TYR A 35 -6.82 -8.86 1.31
N GLY A 36 -7.65 -9.26 0.36
CA GLY A 36 -8.16 -8.37 -0.68
C GLY A 36 -9.66 -8.15 -0.64
N ILE A 37 -10.29 -8.34 -1.80
CA ILE A 37 -11.68 -8.00 -2.09
C ILE A 37 -12.70 -8.73 -1.21
N ASN A 38 -12.35 -9.91 -0.69
CA ASN A 38 -13.22 -10.72 0.18
C ASN A 38 -13.63 -10.00 1.47
N PHE A 39 -12.88 -8.96 1.86
CA PHE A 39 -13.18 -8.14 3.04
C PHE A 39 -14.02 -6.90 2.72
N ASN A 40 -14.45 -6.68 1.48
CA ASN A 40 -15.30 -5.54 1.10
C ASN A 40 -16.64 -5.53 1.86
N ASN A 41 -17.19 -6.70 2.22
CA ASN A 41 -18.38 -6.78 3.07
C ASN A 41 -18.13 -6.25 4.48
N GLN A 42 -16.93 -6.44 5.05
CA GLN A 42 -16.59 -5.85 6.35
C GLN A 42 -16.36 -4.33 6.24
N ARG A 43 -15.78 -3.87 5.12
CA ARG A 43 -15.56 -2.44 4.83
C ARG A 43 -16.87 -1.67 4.69
N SER A 44 -17.85 -2.23 3.98
CA SER A 44 -19.12 -1.55 3.71
C SER A 44 -19.91 -1.25 4.98
N ILE A 45 -19.87 -2.14 5.98
CA ILE A 45 -20.54 -1.98 7.29
C ILE A 45 -20.12 -0.67 7.98
N ILE A 46 -18.85 -0.28 7.85
CA ILE A 46 -18.28 0.91 8.47
C ILE A 46 -18.02 2.04 7.46
N LYS A 47 -18.52 1.89 6.22
CA LYS A 47 -18.37 2.86 5.12
C LYS A 47 -16.91 3.18 4.78
N LEU A 48 -16.01 2.22 4.92
CA LEU A 48 -14.66 2.33 4.36
C LEU A 48 -14.70 2.27 2.82
N PRO A 49 -13.80 2.98 2.11
CA PRO A 49 -13.59 2.77 0.69
C PRO A 49 -13.35 1.30 0.37
N LEU A 50 -14.15 0.76 -0.54
CA LEU A 50 -14.01 -0.63 -0.98
C LEU A 50 -12.70 -0.81 -1.76
N LEU A 51 -12.11 -1.99 -1.66
CA LEU A 51 -10.98 -2.34 -2.50
C LEU A 51 -11.47 -2.70 -3.90
N ASP A 52 -11.03 -1.95 -4.89
CA ASP A 52 -11.30 -2.22 -6.30
C ASP A 52 -10.49 -3.44 -6.79
N SER A 53 -11.12 -4.31 -7.56
CA SER A 53 -10.53 -5.56 -8.05
C SER A 53 -9.33 -5.36 -9.00
N SER A 54 -9.19 -4.19 -9.60
CA SER A 54 -8.05 -3.82 -10.46
C SER A 54 -6.78 -3.55 -9.67
N TRP A 55 -6.87 -3.37 -8.34
CA TRP A 55 -5.71 -3.06 -7.51
C TRP A 55 -4.71 -4.19 -7.48
N LYS A 56 -3.44 -3.83 -7.53
CA LYS A 56 -2.35 -4.82 -7.60
C LYS A 56 -1.88 -5.16 -6.21
N TYR A 57 -1.98 -6.44 -5.87
CA TYR A 57 -1.38 -6.97 -4.66
C TYR A 57 0.14 -6.76 -4.69
N SER A 58 0.67 -6.20 -3.61
CA SER A 58 2.09 -6.05 -3.35
C SER A 58 2.40 -6.77 -2.04
N PRO A 59 3.49 -7.56 -1.96
CA PRO A 59 3.86 -8.25 -0.72
C PRO A 59 3.93 -7.26 0.45
N SER A 60 3.18 -7.56 1.51
CA SER A 60 3.25 -6.79 2.75
C SER A 60 4.55 -7.11 3.51
N TYR A 61 4.97 -6.19 4.38
CA TYR A 61 6.07 -6.39 5.31
C TYR A 61 5.74 -7.42 6.41
N THR A 62 4.46 -7.75 6.60
CA THR A 62 3.99 -8.78 7.53
C THR A 62 3.44 -10.00 6.81
N SER A 63 3.65 -11.20 7.36
CA SER A 63 3.06 -12.45 6.86
C SER A 63 1.52 -12.47 6.93
N GLU A 64 0.93 -11.68 7.84
CA GLU A 64 -0.51 -11.59 8.11
C GLU A 64 -1.19 -10.34 7.51
N GLY A 65 -0.51 -9.61 6.63
CA GLY A 65 -1.03 -8.37 6.06
C GLY A 65 -1.01 -8.36 4.54
N GLY A 66 -1.85 -7.50 3.96
CA GLY A 66 -1.85 -7.21 2.53
C GLY A 66 -1.52 -5.76 2.25
N THR A 67 -0.81 -5.52 1.16
CA THR A 67 -0.72 -4.20 0.54
C THR A 67 -1.32 -4.27 -0.85
N TRP A 68 -2.17 -3.30 -1.19
CA TRP A 68 -2.80 -3.17 -2.49
C TRP A 68 -2.49 -1.80 -3.04
N VAL A 69 -1.89 -1.75 -4.22
CA VAL A 69 -1.44 -0.51 -4.85
C VAL A 69 -2.41 -0.14 -5.96
N ASN A 70 -2.83 1.11 -5.98
CA ASN A 70 -3.67 1.66 -7.04
C ASN A 70 -2.90 1.62 -8.38
N PRO A 71 -3.39 0.91 -9.40
CA PRO A 71 -2.71 0.81 -10.70
C PRO A 71 -2.72 2.13 -11.46
N GLN A 72 -3.59 3.06 -11.11
CA GLN A 72 -3.72 4.37 -11.75
C GLN A 72 -2.83 5.44 -11.10
N LYS A 73 -2.01 5.08 -10.10
CA LYS A 73 -1.10 6.04 -9.47
C LYS A 73 -0.17 6.67 -10.51
N LYS A 74 0.06 7.97 -10.37
CA LYS A 74 1.05 8.71 -11.16
C LYS A 74 2.00 9.43 -10.22
N ASP A 75 3.28 9.37 -10.51
CA ASP A 75 4.29 10.02 -9.69
C ASP A 75 4.12 11.55 -9.81
N GLY A 76 4.29 12.27 -8.70
CA GLY A 76 4.09 13.72 -8.62
C GLY A 76 2.63 14.21 -8.61
N VAL A 77 1.65 13.37 -8.95
CA VAL A 77 0.22 13.75 -8.94
C VAL A 77 -0.45 13.23 -7.67
N PRO A 78 -1.24 14.05 -6.96
CA PRO A 78 -1.98 13.56 -5.81
C PRO A 78 -2.88 12.37 -6.18
N CYS A 79 -2.89 11.33 -5.35
CA CYS A 79 -3.67 10.14 -5.64
C CYS A 79 -3.95 9.30 -4.39
N TYR A 80 -5.01 8.50 -4.48
CA TYR A 80 -5.19 7.36 -3.59
C TYR A 80 -4.16 6.28 -3.98
N PHE A 81 -3.10 6.15 -3.19
CA PHE A 81 -1.91 5.42 -3.58
C PHE A 81 -2.02 3.93 -3.28
N GLN A 82 -2.36 3.58 -2.06
CA GLN A 82 -2.42 2.19 -1.63
C GLN A 82 -3.30 2.01 -0.41
N LYS A 83 -3.69 0.75 -0.19
CA LYS A 83 -4.46 0.29 0.96
C LYS A 83 -3.64 -0.81 1.62
N ARG A 84 -3.53 -0.75 2.94
CA ARG A 84 -2.80 -1.73 3.75
C ARG A 84 -3.72 -2.29 4.80
N ASN A 85 -3.59 -3.57 5.11
CA ASN A 85 -4.36 -4.17 6.18
C ASN A 85 -3.57 -5.23 6.93
N LEU A 86 -4.04 -5.51 8.14
CA LEU A 86 -3.68 -6.69 8.91
C LEU A 86 -4.92 -7.54 9.10
N ILE A 87 -4.81 -8.83 8.80
CA ILE A 87 -5.90 -9.79 8.90
C ILE A 87 -5.47 -10.96 9.74
N LYS A 88 -6.24 -11.24 10.78
CA LYS A 88 -6.03 -12.37 11.67
C LYS A 88 -7.33 -13.13 11.85
N ASN A 89 -7.26 -14.46 11.77
CA ASN A 89 -8.44 -15.34 11.91
C ASN A 89 -9.61 -14.93 10.99
N ASN A 90 -9.31 -14.57 9.73
CA ASN A 90 -10.30 -14.12 8.73
C ASN A 90 -11.08 -12.85 9.14
N ARG A 91 -10.48 -11.97 9.95
CA ARG A 91 -11.03 -10.68 10.37
C ARG A 91 -10.03 -9.57 10.13
N LEU A 92 -10.50 -8.42 9.64
CA LEU A 92 -9.69 -7.20 9.60
C LEU A 92 -9.41 -6.74 11.03
N ILE A 93 -8.14 -6.57 11.37
CA ILE A 93 -7.69 -6.02 12.66
C ILE A 93 -7.56 -4.50 12.52
N TRP A 94 -6.91 -4.06 11.46
CA TRP A 94 -6.88 -2.66 11.03
C TRP A 94 -6.74 -2.58 9.51
N GLU A 95 -7.17 -1.45 8.97
CA GLU A 95 -6.97 -1.09 7.57
C GLU A 95 -6.59 0.38 7.46
N SER A 96 -5.62 0.68 6.60
CA SER A 96 -5.12 2.01 6.32
C SER A 96 -5.28 2.35 4.84
N ASP A 97 -5.91 3.48 4.57
CA ASP A 97 -5.99 4.11 3.26
C ASP A 97 -4.93 5.20 3.19
N ILE A 98 -4.03 5.08 2.22
CA ILE A 98 -2.86 5.96 2.09
C ILE A 98 -2.99 6.78 0.82
N TYR A 99 -3.03 8.09 1.00
CA TYR A 99 -3.13 9.09 -0.05
C TYR A 99 -1.80 9.85 -0.13
N LEU A 100 -1.32 10.11 -1.34
CA LEU A 100 -0.13 10.94 -1.57
C LEU A 100 -0.56 12.32 -2.06
N GLY A 101 0.02 13.37 -1.51
CA GLY A 101 -0.16 14.75 -1.97
C GLY A 101 0.82 15.14 -3.08
N GLY A 102 0.85 16.42 -3.44
CA GLY A 102 1.66 16.93 -4.55
C GLY A 102 3.07 17.35 -4.15
N LYS A 103 3.30 17.67 -2.87
CA LYS A 103 4.56 18.24 -2.42
C LYS A 103 5.55 17.18 -1.95
N THR A 104 6.80 17.35 -2.37
CA THR A 104 7.94 16.56 -1.92
C THR A 104 8.95 17.49 -1.27
N TYR A 105 9.38 17.14 -0.07
CA TYR A 105 10.33 17.90 0.73
C TYR A 105 11.63 17.11 0.85
N MET A 106 12.76 17.79 0.67
CA MET A 106 14.07 17.21 0.96
C MET A 106 14.36 17.34 2.45
N THR A 107 14.48 16.21 3.12
CA THR A 107 14.80 16.10 4.56
C THR A 107 16.16 15.46 4.78
N ILE A 108 16.62 15.47 6.03
CA ILE A 108 17.87 14.84 6.45
C ILE A 108 17.93 13.34 6.11
N ASP A 109 16.80 12.65 6.14
CA ASP A 109 16.69 11.20 5.94
C ASP A 109 16.34 10.82 4.48
N GLY A 110 16.25 11.82 3.60
CA GLY A 110 15.88 11.66 2.20
C GLY A 110 14.69 12.53 1.78
N SER A 111 14.15 12.27 0.60
CA SER A 111 12.94 12.95 0.14
C SER A 111 11.71 12.34 0.80
N ILE A 112 10.87 13.16 1.40
CA ILE A 112 9.54 12.75 1.85
C ILE A 112 8.49 13.40 0.96
N ARG A 113 7.50 12.63 0.54
CA ARG A 113 6.31 13.16 -0.12
C ARG A 113 5.22 13.27 0.92
N GLU A 114 4.52 14.40 0.95
CA GLU A 114 3.40 14.55 1.87
C GLU A 114 2.35 13.46 1.60
N SER A 115 1.81 12.90 2.67
CA SER A 115 0.83 11.83 2.58
C SER A 115 -0.13 11.86 3.75
N LEU A 116 -1.35 11.39 3.50
CA LEU A 116 -2.37 11.24 4.51
C LEU A 116 -2.66 9.75 4.65
N THR A 117 -2.53 9.25 5.87
CA THR A 117 -2.91 7.89 6.24
C THR A 117 -4.18 7.95 7.08
N VAL A 118 -5.24 7.30 6.58
CA VAL A 118 -6.50 7.14 7.30
C VAL A 118 -6.61 5.69 7.74
N THR A 119 -6.53 5.44 9.05
CA THR A 119 -6.57 4.10 9.62
C THR A 119 -7.85 3.87 10.40
N TYR A 120 -8.50 2.74 10.14
CA TYR A 120 -9.56 2.23 11.00
C TYR A 120 -9.10 0.99 11.76
N TYR A 121 -9.20 1.05 13.09
CA TYR A 121 -8.94 -0.09 13.98
C TYR A 121 -10.26 -0.79 14.29
N PHE A 122 -10.47 -1.97 13.73
CA PHE A 122 -11.75 -2.69 13.80
C PHE A 122 -12.11 -3.12 15.22
N GLU A 123 -11.15 -3.64 15.97
CA GLU A 123 -11.37 -4.06 17.36
C GLU A 123 -11.71 -2.88 18.26
N LYS A 124 -10.99 -1.76 18.09
CA LYS A 124 -11.18 -0.54 18.89
C LYS A 124 -12.35 0.33 18.41
N LYS A 125 -12.90 0.03 17.24
CA LYS A 125 -13.92 0.85 16.54
C LYS A 125 -13.52 2.34 16.47
N LYS A 126 -12.25 2.60 16.15
CA LYS A 126 -11.64 3.94 16.19
C LYS A 126 -11.00 4.29 14.86
N TRP A 127 -11.19 5.54 14.45
CA TRP A 127 -10.45 6.17 13.36
C TRP A 127 -9.21 6.91 13.87
N GLU A 128 -8.16 6.88 13.06
CA GLU A 128 -6.97 7.68 13.23
C GLU A 128 -6.56 8.28 11.89
N TYR A 129 -6.25 9.57 11.90
CA TYR A 129 -5.87 10.33 10.72
C TYR A 129 -4.48 10.90 10.97
N VAL A 130 -3.51 10.47 10.18
CA VAL A 130 -2.11 10.88 10.32
C VAL A 130 -1.66 11.55 9.05
N TYR A 131 -1.28 12.82 9.17
CA TYR A 131 -0.67 13.57 8.08
C TYR A 131 0.84 13.54 8.23
N HIS A 132 1.49 12.93 7.23
CA HIS A 132 2.94 12.84 7.12
C HIS A 132 3.43 13.98 6.24
N THR A 133 4.24 14.87 6.80
CA THR A 133 4.72 16.06 6.08
C THR A 133 6.08 16.50 6.61
N ALA A 134 6.57 17.66 6.17
CA ALA A 134 7.85 18.20 6.58
C ALA A 134 7.69 19.54 7.31
N LYS A 135 8.51 19.75 8.35
CA LYS A 135 8.62 21.03 9.06
C LYS A 135 9.96 21.67 8.77
N ARG A 136 9.96 22.96 8.40
CA ARG A 136 11.19 23.72 8.16
C ARG A 136 11.99 23.88 9.46
N ASN A 137 13.29 23.67 9.39
CA ASN A 137 14.25 23.94 10.43
C ASN A 137 14.63 25.43 10.37
N TYR A 138 14.20 26.22 11.36
CA TYR A 138 14.48 27.65 11.39
C TYR A 138 15.96 27.99 11.66
N ASN A 139 16.76 27.02 12.12
CA ASN A 139 18.19 27.18 12.36
C ASN A 139 19.07 26.68 11.19
N SER A 140 18.49 26.36 10.02
CA SER A 140 19.26 25.91 8.87
C SER A 140 19.98 27.08 8.18
N SER A 141 21.30 26.99 8.02
CA SER A 141 22.07 27.94 7.20
C SER A 141 21.78 27.72 5.70
N ASN A 142 21.84 28.79 4.89
CA ASN A 142 21.69 28.75 3.44
C ASN A 142 22.93 28.19 2.70
N CYS A 143 23.87 27.54 3.41
CA CYS A 143 25.02 26.90 2.81
C CYS A 143 24.57 25.74 1.88
N PRO A 144 25.08 25.62 0.63
CA PRO A 144 24.64 24.61 -0.33
C PRO A 144 24.68 23.16 0.19
N SER A 145 25.66 22.81 1.03
CA SER A 145 25.77 21.48 1.65
C SER A 145 24.71 21.22 2.73
N GLN A 146 24.11 22.28 3.30
CA GLN A 146 23.10 22.22 4.34
C GLN A 146 21.67 22.38 3.80
N ILE A 147 21.49 22.73 2.52
CA ILE A 147 20.18 22.81 1.85
C ILE A 147 19.41 21.47 1.95
N LYS A 148 20.11 20.33 1.95
CA LYS A 148 19.48 19.01 2.13
C LYS A 148 18.90 18.79 3.55
N LYS A 149 19.21 19.65 4.52
CA LYS A 149 18.80 19.54 5.93
C LYS A 149 17.78 20.61 6.36
N ILE A 150 17.10 21.24 5.40
CA ILE A 150 16.16 22.34 5.67
C ILE A 150 14.87 21.82 6.33
N TYR A 151 14.46 20.58 6.07
CA TYR A 151 13.22 20.04 6.61
C TYR A 151 13.45 18.78 7.44
N ASN A 152 12.63 18.61 8.48
CA ASN A 152 12.50 17.37 9.24
C ASN A 152 11.16 16.72 8.90
N SER A 153 11.16 15.39 8.74
CA SER A 153 9.91 14.63 8.63
C SER A 153 9.12 14.72 9.93
N ILE A 154 7.81 14.90 9.83
CA ILE A 154 6.90 14.94 10.95
C ILE A 154 5.62 14.16 10.63
N ASP A 155 5.09 13.52 11.67
CA ASP A 155 3.78 12.87 11.65
C ASP A 155 2.86 13.66 12.58
N VAL A 156 1.72 14.08 12.05
CA VAL A 156 0.73 14.88 12.78
C VAL A 156 -0.57 14.11 12.85
N VAL A 157 -1.00 13.76 14.06
CA VAL A 157 -2.36 13.24 14.28
C VAL A 157 -3.33 14.40 14.15
N ILE A 158 -4.28 14.29 13.23
CA ILE A 158 -5.24 15.35 12.90
C ILE A 158 -6.68 14.86 13.07
N SER A 159 -7.62 15.81 13.07
CA SER A 159 -9.05 15.54 13.06
C SER A 159 -9.53 15.04 11.70
N LYS A 160 -10.71 14.43 11.68
CA LYS A 160 -11.39 14.03 10.43
C LYS A 160 -11.59 15.22 9.48
N SER A 161 -12.03 16.37 10.00
CA SER A 161 -12.30 17.57 9.18
C SER A 161 -11.02 18.12 8.53
N GLU A 162 -9.89 18.06 9.21
CA GLU A 162 -8.60 18.45 8.63
C GLU A 162 -8.17 17.46 7.55
N ALA A 163 -8.35 16.15 7.79
CA ALA A 163 -8.08 15.12 6.80
C ALA A 163 -8.92 15.30 5.53
N ASP A 164 -10.23 15.54 5.69
CA ASP A 164 -11.15 15.82 4.58
C ASP A 164 -10.72 17.10 3.81
N SER A 165 -10.29 18.14 4.53
CA SER A 165 -9.81 19.39 3.91
C SER A 165 -8.52 19.19 3.11
N ILE A 166 -7.60 18.35 3.61
CA ILE A 166 -6.37 17.99 2.89
C ILE A 166 -6.70 17.24 1.61
N LEU A 167 -7.55 16.20 1.68
CA LEU A 167 -7.97 15.44 0.50
C LEU A 167 -8.65 16.34 -0.54
N PHE A 168 -9.56 17.20 -0.09
CA PHE A 168 -10.22 18.17 -0.96
C PHE A 168 -9.20 19.10 -1.65
N SER A 169 -8.19 19.59 -0.91
CA SER A 169 -7.13 20.43 -1.49
C SER A 169 -6.26 19.71 -2.53
N TRP A 170 -6.24 18.37 -2.49
CA TRP A 170 -5.57 17.52 -3.46
C TRP A 170 -6.48 17.10 -4.63
N GLY A 171 -7.77 17.45 -4.59
CA GLY A 171 -8.77 17.03 -5.57
C GLY A 171 -9.19 15.57 -5.42
N LEU A 172 -9.18 15.03 -4.20
CA LEU A 172 -9.56 13.66 -3.85
C LEU A 172 -10.80 13.61 -2.96
#